data_AF-A0A1Q6ISK8-F1
#
_entry.id   AF-A0A1Q6ISK8-F1
#
_cell.length_a   1.000
_cell.length_b   1.000
_cell.length_c   1.000
_cell.angle_alpha   90.00
_cell.angle_beta   90.00
_cell.angle_gamma   90.00
#
_symmetry.space_group_name_H-M   'P 1'
#
loop_
_entity.id
_entity.type
_entity.pdbx_description
1 polymer ?
#
loop_
_entity_poly.entity_id
_entity_poly.type
_entity_poly.pdbx_seq_one_letter_code
_entity_poly.pdbx_strand_id
1 'polypeptide(L)'
;MGILLPVVFSYGGVELLRVGETFHSRTKKAYASMSGLHKDSICFYEYYLKIPDYRVPKSCKLVDSVWSTVFDVFACLLAGDDEEVYWCCGRLADRSIVVMDGAGRYYHVEKGKRKRYIAANLPEPGEQDFDKAVKKLKEEAGQRAEETDRQKRRNEEAKRRKRLEEIRDALPYRMGMKWGLKLGERIIVPPKYRKILPPVGVYCAFEESACRWGVMALDGKVMVEARYQEVDIENNGTVHLTVIPGKVKTVKL
;
A
#
# COMPACT_ATOMS: atom_id res chain seq x y z
N MET A 1 -2.81 16.15 47.43
CA MET A 1 -2.33 15.62 46.15
C MET A 1 -3.08 14.35 45.85
N GLY A 2 -3.95 14.34 44.83
CA GLY A 2 -4.72 13.15 44.46
C GLY A 2 -3.80 12.09 43.87
N ILE A 3 -3.98 10.84 44.29
CA ILE A 3 -3.26 9.68 43.75
C ILE A 3 -3.70 9.49 42.30
N LEU A 4 -2.82 9.76 41.34
CA LEU A 4 -3.06 9.44 39.93
C LEU A 4 -2.99 7.93 39.77
N LEU A 5 -4.16 7.29 39.71
CA LEU A 5 -4.28 5.84 39.53
C LEU A 5 -3.67 5.43 38.18
N PRO A 6 -2.91 4.32 38.14
CA PRO A 6 -2.40 3.78 36.89
C PRO A 6 -3.54 3.38 35.94
N VAL A 7 -3.42 3.69 34.65
CA VAL A 7 -4.41 3.34 33.62
C VAL A 7 -3.73 2.55 32.51
N VAL A 8 -4.31 1.42 32.12
CA VAL A 8 -3.82 0.61 31.00
C VAL A 8 -4.37 1.17 29.69
N PHE A 9 -3.49 1.35 28.70
CA PHE A 9 -3.83 1.70 27.34
C PHE A 9 -3.45 0.56 26.41
N SER A 10 -4.42 0.08 25.63
CA SER A 10 -4.22 -1.00 24.66
C SER A 10 -4.10 -0.41 23.25
N TYR A 11 -3.07 -0.83 22.53
CA TYR A 11 -2.75 -0.43 21.17
C TYR A 11 -2.57 -1.67 20.30
N GLY A 12 -3.66 -2.16 19.71
CA GLY A 12 -3.65 -3.42 18.98
C GLY A 12 -3.18 -4.58 19.87
N GLY A 13 -2.04 -5.17 19.52
CA GLY A 13 -1.45 -6.29 20.26
C GLY A 13 -0.48 -5.91 21.39
N VAL A 14 -0.38 -4.63 21.76
CA VAL A 14 0.56 -4.12 22.77
C VAL A 14 -0.18 -3.29 23.81
N GLU A 15 0.24 -3.40 25.07
CA GLU A 15 -0.31 -2.60 26.17
C GLU A 15 0.77 -1.74 26.83
N LEU A 16 0.38 -0.53 27.24
CA LEU A 16 1.20 0.39 28.02
C LEU A 16 0.46 0.79 29.30
N LEU A 17 1.20 0.94 30.40
CA LEU A 17 0.68 1.48 31.65
C LEU A 17 0.98 2.97 31.71
N ARG A 18 -0.05 3.82 31.84
CA ARG A 18 0.12 5.25 32.10
C ARG A 18 0.09 5.52 33.60
N VAL A 19 1.13 6.14 34.13
CA VAL A 19 1.21 6.62 35.51
C VAL A 19 1.52 8.12 35.47
N GLY A 20 0.55 8.94 35.88
CA GLY A 20 0.64 10.39 35.69
C GLY A 20 0.79 10.79 34.22
N GLU A 21 1.93 11.38 33.88
CA GLU A 21 2.25 11.86 32.53
C GLU A 21 3.19 10.96 31.72
N THR A 22 3.56 9.79 32.25
CA THR A 22 4.48 8.85 31.58
C THR A 22 3.81 7.54 31.23
N PHE A 23 4.20 6.97 30.09
CA PHE A 23 3.84 5.61 29.69
C PHE A 23 4.97 4.65 30.02
N HIS A 24 4.61 3.48 30.50
CA HIS A 24 5.52 2.42 30.89
C HIS A 24 5.23 1.16 30.09
N SER A 25 6.29 0.50 29.60
CA SER A 25 6.16 -0.78 28.92
C SER A 25 5.86 -1.90 29.91
N ARG A 26 5.30 -3.01 29.42
CA ARG A 26 5.13 -4.27 30.16
C ARG A 26 6.25 -5.29 29.86
N THR A 27 7.38 -4.82 29.34
CA THR A 27 8.53 -5.66 28.98
C THR A 27 9.38 -6.00 30.21
N LYS A 28 10.20 -7.05 30.12
CA LYS A 28 11.13 -7.50 31.16
C LYS A 28 12.12 -6.39 31.53
N LYS A 29 12.66 -5.69 30.53
CA LYS A 29 13.39 -4.43 30.77
C LYS A 29 12.41 -3.29 30.84
N ALA A 30 12.41 -2.57 31.96
CA ALA A 30 11.53 -1.43 32.15
C ALA A 30 11.86 -0.30 31.18
N TYR A 31 10.84 0.25 30.54
CA TYR A 31 10.91 1.48 29.76
C TYR A 31 9.87 2.47 30.29
N ALA A 32 10.24 3.75 30.32
CA ALA A 32 9.35 4.86 30.61
C ALA A 32 9.51 5.92 29.50
N SER A 33 8.40 6.40 28.93
CA SER A 33 8.40 7.45 27.92
C SER A 33 8.88 8.79 28.49
N MET A 34 9.08 9.77 27.60
CA MET A 34 9.18 11.17 28.03
C MET A 34 7.86 11.61 28.71
N SER A 35 7.95 12.53 29.67
CA SER A 35 6.78 13.12 30.32
C SER A 35 5.95 13.93 29.32
N GLY A 36 4.63 13.91 29.48
CA GLY A 36 3.71 14.71 28.68
C GLY A 36 3.44 14.15 27.28
N LEU A 37 3.90 12.93 26.98
CA LEU A 37 3.57 12.26 25.72
C LEU A 37 2.05 12.06 25.62
N HIS A 38 1.44 12.53 24.52
CA HIS A 38 0.00 12.35 24.31
C HIS A 38 -0.30 10.94 23.79
N LYS A 39 -1.38 10.33 24.30
CA LYS A 39 -1.79 8.95 23.93
C LYS A 39 -1.99 8.77 22.42
N ASP A 40 -2.46 9.81 21.72
CA ASP A 40 -2.77 9.77 20.29
C ASP A 40 -1.52 9.95 19.42
N SER A 41 -0.37 10.28 20.02
CA SER A 41 0.92 10.30 19.33
C SER A 41 1.56 8.90 19.24
N ILE A 42 1.01 7.92 19.96
CA ILE A 42 1.44 6.52 19.96
C ILE A 42 0.62 5.75 18.91
N CYS A 43 1.30 5.11 17.96
CA CYS A 43 0.66 4.51 16.79
C CYS A 43 1.03 3.03 16.61
N PHE A 44 0.02 2.17 16.47
CA PHE A 44 0.22 0.74 16.20
C PHE A 44 0.28 0.45 14.70
N TYR A 45 1.34 -0.22 14.26
CA TYR A 45 1.62 -0.57 12.86
C TYR A 45 1.58 -2.09 12.66
N GLU A 46 0.41 -2.69 12.91
CA GLU A 46 0.09 -4.12 12.74
C GLU A 46 0.87 -5.11 13.62
N TYR A 47 2.18 -4.94 13.80
CA TYR A 47 3.07 -5.84 14.55
C TYR A 47 4.10 -5.11 15.42
N TYR A 48 4.08 -3.77 15.45
CA TYR A 48 4.87 -2.98 16.40
C TYR A 48 4.13 -1.69 16.78
N LEU A 49 4.46 -1.16 17.94
CA LEU A 49 3.97 0.11 18.46
C LEU A 49 5.06 1.17 18.31
N LYS A 50 4.77 2.27 17.62
CA LYS A 50 5.64 3.45 17.51
C LYS A 50 5.36 4.39 18.67
N ILE A 51 6.40 4.71 19.46
CA ILE A 51 6.35 5.63 20.59
C ILE A 51 7.31 6.79 20.27
N PRO A 52 6.81 8.03 20.10
CA PRO A 52 7.67 9.20 19.93
C PRO A 52 8.60 9.37 21.13
N ASP A 53 9.88 9.13 20.90
CA ASP A 53 10.92 9.25 21.91
C ASP A 53 12.23 9.64 21.24
N TYR A 54 12.71 10.83 21.56
CA TYR A 54 13.89 11.42 20.93
C TYR A 54 15.18 11.11 21.71
N ARG A 55 15.12 10.29 22.76
CA ARG A 55 16.29 9.85 23.56
C ARG A 55 17.04 8.69 22.90
N VAL A 56 16.98 8.58 21.58
CA VAL A 56 17.71 7.58 20.82
C VAL A 56 19.21 7.64 21.14
N PRO A 57 19.88 6.50 21.39
CA PRO A 57 21.33 6.46 21.52
C PRO A 57 22.04 7.00 20.27
N LYS A 58 23.09 7.80 20.46
CA LYS A 58 23.94 8.31 19.35
C LYS A 58 24.60 7.20 18.53
N SER A 59 24.73 6.00 19.11
CA SER A 59 25.25 4.81 18.45
C SER A 59 24.23 4.12 17.52
N CYS A 60 22.98 4.58 17.48
CA CYS A 60 21.96 4.03 16.59
C CYS A 60 22.28 4.39 15.13
N LYS A 61 22.60 3.37 14.33
CA LYS A 61 22.75 3.50 12.88
C LYS A 61 21.38 3.40 12.19
N LEU A 62 21.21 4.12 11.09
CA LEU A 62 19.96 4.16 10.33
C LEU A 62 20.04 3.29 9.08
N VAL A 63 18.89 2.73 8.70
CA VAL A 63 18.74 2.02 7.43
C VAL A 63 18.97 2.96 6.25
N ASP A 64 18.52 4.21 6.34
CA ASP A 64 18.83 5.27 5.39
C ASP A 64 19.51 6.43 6.10
N SER A 65 20.72 6.77 5.66
CA SER A 65 21.55 7.82 6.27
C SER A 65 21.29 9.20 5.68
N VAL A 66 20.60 9.27 4.53
CA VAL A 66 20.29 10.54 3.86
C VAL A 66 19.04 11.15 4.47
N TRP A 67 19.28 12.12 5.35
CA TRP A 67 18.38 13.18 5.83
C TRP A 67 16.86 12.88 5.78
N SER A 68 16.38 12.11 6.75
CA SER A 68 15.02 12.20 7.30
C SER A 68 15.09 12.65 8.76
N THR A 69 15.49 13.89 8.92
CA THR A 69 15.48 14.62 10.18
C THR A 69 14.16 14.44 10.94
N VAL A 70 14.29 14.07 12.21
CA VAL A 70 13.31 14.16 13.31
C VAL A 70 12.29 13.01 13.49
N PHE A 71 11.89 12.24 12.49
CA PHE A 71 10.72 11.32 12.64
C PHE A 71 10.93 9.82 12.38
N ASP A 72 12.10 9.42 11.89
CA ASP A 72 12.35 8.02 11.50
C ASP A 72 12.89 7.14 12.62
N VAL A 73 13.47 7.74 13.65
CA VAL A 73 13.91 7.03 14.84
C VAL A 73 12.95 7.26 15.98
N PHE A 74 12.46 6.16 16.55
CA PHE A 74 11.49 6.17 17.62
C PHE A 74 11.68 4.95 18.51
N ALA A 75 11.25 5.06 19.76
CA ALA A 75 11.10 3.88 20.61
C ALA A 75 9.97 3.02 20.04
N CYS A 76 10.18 1.70 20.02
CA CYS A 76 9.19 0.76 19.52
C CYS A 76 9.09 -0.49 20.37
N LEU A 77 7.86 -0.95 20.55
CA LEU A 77 7.55 -2.26 21.14
C LEU A 77 7.12 -3.20 20.02
N LEU A 78 7.65 -4.41 20.00
CA LEU A 78 7.22 -5.43 19.04
C LEU A 78 6.04 -6.21 19.65
N ALA A 79 4.99 -6.42 18.87
CA ALA A 79 3.83 -7.18 19.34
C ALA A 79 4.23 -8.65 19.60
N GLY A 80 3.91 -9.15 20.80
CA GLY A 80 4.30 -10.51 21.22
C GLY A 80 5.77 -10.66 21.63
N ASP A 81 6.51 -9.56 21.75
CA ASP A 81 7.86 -9.53 22.31
C ASP A 81 7.86 -8.80 23.65
N ASP A 82 8.14 -9.54 24.72
CA ASP A 82 8.15 -9.03 26.08
C ASP A 82 9.56 -8.70 26.59
N GLU A 83 10.59 -8.74 25.75
CA GLU A 83 11.97 -8.57 26.21
C GLU A 83 12.29 -7.12 26.59
N GLU A 84 12.15 -6.19 25.65
CA GLU A 84 12.51 -4.78 25.84
C GLU A 84 11.85 -3.85 24.82
N VAL A 85 12.05 -2.55 25.02
CA VAL A 85 11.77 -1.52 24.01
C VAL A 85 13.00 -1.39 23.13
N TYR A 86 12.77 -1.32 21.82
CA TYR A 86 13.82 -1.18 20.80
C TYR A 86 13.80 0.23 20.20
N TRP A 87 14.88 0.61 19.54
CA TRP A 87 14.96 1.82 18.72
C TRP A 87 14.76 1.46 17.25
N CYS A 88 13.72 1.99 16.61
CA CYS A 88 13.51 1.76 15.18
C CYS A 88 14.59 2.48 14.36
N CYS A 89 15.36 1.73 13.59
CA CYS A 89 16.45 2.22 12.75
C CYS A 89 15.98 2.55 11.31
N GLY A 90 14.77 2.11 10.94
CA GLY A 90 14.16 2.41 9.65
C GLY A 90 13.26 1.30 9.13
N ARG A 91 12.45 1.65 8.12
CA ARG A 91 11.51 0.75 7.45
C ARG A 91 12.01 0.39 6.05
N LEU A 92 11.85 -0.88 5.66
CA LEU A 92 12.21 -1.42 4.36
C LEU A 92 11.03 -1.39 3.37
N ALA A 93 11.28 -1.65 2.09
CA ALA A 93 10.31 -1.53 1.00
C ALA A 93 9.10 -2.48 1.15
N ASP A 94 9.30 -3.67 1.71
CA ASP A 94 8.26 -4.66 2.02
C ASP A 94 7.53 -4.38 3.35
N ARG A 95 7.79 -3.21 3.96
CA ARG A 95 7.24 -2.74 5.23
C ARG A 95 7.77 -3.47 6.46
N SER A 96 8.77 -4.33 6.34
CA SER A 96 9.53 -4.80 7.50
C SER A 96 10.36 -3.65 8.11
N ILE A 97 10.85 -3.83 9.33
CA ILE A 97 11.66 -2.80 10.02
C ILE A 97 12.99 -3.38 10.52
N VAL A 98 13.95 -2.49 10.72
CA VAL A 98 15.16 -2.78 11.48
C VAL A 98 15.08 -2.06 12.81
N VAL A 99 15.41 -2.76 13.90
CA VAL A 99 15.38 -2.21 15.25
C VAL A 99 16.69 -2.51 15.99
N MET A 100 17.08 -1.66 16.93
CA MET A 100 18.26 -1.84 17.78
C MET A 100 17.84 -2.00 19.24
N ASP A 101 18.41 -2.99 19.94
CA ASP A 101 18.20 -3.17 21.38
C ASP A 101 19.10 -2.25 22.23
N GLY A 102 18.91 -2.28 23.55
CA GLY A 102 19.72 -1.46 24.47
C GLY A 102 21.21 -1.82 24.52
N ALA A 103 21.60 -3.00 24.00
CA ALA A 103 23.00 -3.43 23.91
C ALA A 103 23.64 -3.07 22.56
N GLY A 104 22.90 -2.44 21.65
CA GLY A 104 23.40 -2.08 20.33
C GLY A 104 23.40 -3.22 19.34
N ARG A 105 22.59 -4.28 19.56
CA ARG A 105 22.36 -5.35 18.58
C ARG A 105 21.15 -5.00 17.73
N TYR A 106 21.27 -5.23 16.43
CA TYR A 106 20.27 -4.92 15.43
C TYR A 106 19.51 -6.18 15.01
N TYR A 107 18.22 -6.01 14.76
CA TYR A 107 17.31 -7.06 14.37
C TYR A 107 16.44 -6.62 13.20
N HIS A 108 16.22 -7.54 12.27
CA HIS A 108 15.19 -7.44 11.25
C HIS A 108 13.88 -8.01 11.79
N VAL A 109 12.78 -7.28 11.61
CA VAL A 109 11.46 -7.67 12.11
C VAL A 109 10.45 -7.65 10.96
N GLU A 110 9.81 -8.78 10.75
CA GLU A 110 8.77 -8.98 9.74
C GLU A 110 7.45 -9.35 10.42
N LYS A 111 6.33 -8.94 9.84
CA LYS A 111 5.01 -9.31 10.33
C LYS A 111 4.87 -10.83 10.42
N GLY A 112 4.45 -11.32 11.58
CA GLY A 112 4.20 -12.75 11.81
C GLY A 112 5.47 -13.61 11.94
N LYS A 113 6.66 -13.01 11.97
CA LYS A 113 7.92 -13.73 12.23
C LYS A 113 8.56 -13.22 13.50
N ARG A 114 9.39 -14.08 14.13
CA ARG A 114 10.25 -13.65 15.23
C ARG A 114 11.32 -12.69 14.70
N LYS A 115 11.72 -11.72 15.53
CA LYS A 115 12.85 -10.84 15.22
C LYS A 115 14.10 -11.68 14.95
N ARG A 116 14.89 -11.29 13.95
CA ARG A 116 16.10 -11.99 13.53
C ARG A 116 17.30 -11.07 13.71
N TYR A 117 18.32 -11.51 14.45
CA TYR A 117 19.57 -10.78 14.59
C TYR A 117 20.26 -10.58 13.24
N ILE A 118 20.86 -9.40 13.01
CA ILE A 118 21.52 -9.08 11.73
C ILE A 118 22.92 -8.46 11.88
N ALA A 119 23.19 -7.73 12.95
CA ALA A 119 24.46 -7.04 13.19
C ALA A 119 24.51 -6.50 14.62
N ALA A 120 25.67 -6.04 15.06
CA ALA A 120 25.85 -5.27 16.30
C ALA A 120 26.72 -4.04 16.08
N ASN A 121 26.63 -3.05 16.98
CA ASN A 121 27.55 -1.92 17.01
C ASN A 121 29.00 -2.36 17.27
N LEU A 122 29.18 -3.42 18.05
CA LEU A 122 30.46 -4.06 18.34
C LEU A 122 30.37 -5.54 17.90
N PRO A 123 30.61 -5.82 16.60
CA PRO A 123 30.49 -7.18 16.08
C PRO A 123 31.59 -8.10 16.61
N GLU A 124 31.25 -9.35 16.90
CA GLU A 124 32.22 -10.40 17.19
C GLU A 124 33.01 -10.80 15.91
N PRO A 125 34.20 -11.40 16.05
CA PRO A 125 34.95 -11.88 14.89
C PRO A 125 34.12 -12.82 13.99
N GLY A 126 33.94 -12.44 12.74
CA GLY A 126 33.14 -13.20 11.75
C GLY A 126 31.68 -12.74 11.61
N GLU A 127 31.21 -11.84 12.48
CA GLU A 127 29.89 -11.23 12.30
C GLU A 127 29.86 -10.21 11.16
N GLN A 128 28.67 -10.05 10.57
CA GLN A 128 28.46 -9.11 9.48
C GLN A 128 28.39 -7.67 10.01
N ASP A 129 29.08 -6.76 9.32
CA ASP A 129 28.93 -5.31 9.56
C ASP A 129 27.51 -4.83 9.22
N PHE A 130 27.02 -3.85 9.98
CA PHE A 130 25.68 -3.29 9.84
C PHE A 130 25.37 -2.82 8.40
N ASP A 131 26.27 -2.10 7.75
CA ASP A 131 25.99 -1.53 6.42
C ASP A 131 25.87 -2.63 5.38
N LYS A 132 26.69 -3.70 5.50
CA LYS A 132 26.58 -4.89 4.65
C LYS A 132 25.28 -5.66 4.90
N ALA A 133 24.89 -5.83 6.16
CA ALA A 133 23.65 -6.51 6.53
C ALA A 133 22.42 -5.75 6.00
N VAL A 134 22.37 -4.43 6.21
CA VAL A 134 21.29 -3.57 5.75
C VAL A 134 21.22 -3.51 4.22
N LYS A 135 22.37 -3.42 3.52
CA LYS A 135 22.38 -3.45 2.06
C LYS A 135 21.69 -4.70 1.51
N LYS A 136 22.06 -5.87 2.03
CA LYS A 136 21.44 -7.16 1.65
C LYS A 136 19.94 -7.17 1.96
N LEU A 137 19.54 -6.69 3.14
CA LEU A 137 18.13 -6.61 3.51
C LEU A 137 17.32 -5.68 2.61
N LYS A 138 17.89 -4.54 2.17
CA LYS A 138 17.23 -3.63 1.22
C LYS A 138 16.97 -4.32 -0.11
N GLU A 139 17.94 -5.09 -0.62
CA GLU A 139 17.79 -5.85 -1.86
C GLU A 139 16.71 -6.95 -1.73
N GLU A 140 16.75 -7.74 -0.65
CA GLU A 140 15.74 -8.79 -0.37
C GLU A 140 14.33 -8.20 -0.19
N ALA A 141 14.20 -7.12 0.58
CA ALA A 141 12.93 -6.44 0.81
C ALA A 141 12.39 -5.77 -0.47
N GLY A 142 13.27 -5.23 -1.31
CA GLY A 142 12.90 -4.69 -2.62
C GLY A 142 12.28 -5.76 -3.51
N GLN A 143 12.92 -6.93 -3.62
CA GLN A 143 12.40 -8.06 -4.41
C GLN A 143 11.02 -8.53 -3.89
N ARG A 144 10.86 -8.69 -2.57
CA ARG A 144 9.58 -9.09 -1.96
C ARG A 144 8.48 -8.06 -2.20
N ALA A 145 8.81 -6.77 -2.14
CA ALA A 145 7.87 -5.68 -2.41
C ALA A 145 7.40 -5.69 -3.87
N GLU A 146 8.33 -5.86 -4.82
CA GLU A 146 8.03 -5.96 -6.25
C GLU A 146 7.16 -7.18 -6.58
N GLU A 147 7.46 -8.33 -5.97
CA GLU A 147 6.66 -9.55 -6.14
C GLU A 147 5.24 -9.36 -5.59
N THR A 148 5.12 -8.76 -4.40
CA THR A 148 3.82 -8.46 -3.78
C THR A 148 3.00 -7.50 -4.64
N ASP A 149 3.61 -6.43 -5.17
CA ASP A 149 2.92 -5.48 -6.05
C ASP A 149 2.49 -6.15 -7.36
N ARG A 150 3.35 -6.97 -7.96
CA ARG A 150 3.02 -7.75 -9.16
C ARG A 150 1.84 -8.69 -8.91
N GLN A 151 1.84 -9.41 -7.79
CA GLN A 151 0.74 -10.31 -7.43
C GLN A 151 -0.55 -9.52 -7.16
N LYS A 152 -0.46 -8.35 -6.50
CA LYS A 152 -1.60 -7.48 -6.27
C LYS A 152 -2.22 -7.01 -7.58
N ARG A 153 -1.40 -6.54 -8.53
CA ARG A 153 -1.87 -6.14 -9.88
C ARG A 153 -2.55 -7.30 -10.61
N ARG A 154 -1.94 -8.48 -10.63
CA ARG A 154 -2.55 -9.70 -11.22
C ARG A 154 -3.90 -10.05 -10.56
N ASN A 155 -3.98 -9.95 -9.23
CA ASN A 155 -5.21 -10.21 -8.50
C ASN A 155 -6.30 -9.17 -8.81
N GLU A 156 -5.93 -7.89 -8.93
CA GLU A 156 -6.85 -6.81 -9.29
C GLU A 156 -7.35 -6.96 -10.73
N GLU A 157 -6.47 -7.32 -11.67
CA GLU A 157 -6.81 -7.64 -13.06
C GLU A 157 -7.74 -8.85 -13.15
N ALA A 158 -7.46 -9.93 -12.41
CA ALA A 158 -8.31 -11.12 -12.37
C ALA A 158 -9.70 -10.79 -11.78
N LYS A 159 -9.75 -10.01 -10.70
CA LYS A 159 -11.03 -9.52 -10.13
C LYS A 159 -11.78 -8.64 -11.12
N ARG A 160 -11.09 -7.77 -11.86
CA ARG A 160 -11.71 -6.92 -12.89
C ARG A 160 -12.26 -7.76 -14.04
N ARG A 161 -11.50 -8.72 -14.54
CA ARG A 161 -11.95 -9.65 -15.60
C ARG A 161 -13.20 -10.41 -15.18
N LYS A 162 -13.22 -10.96 -13.95
CA LYS A 162 -14.42 -11.62 -13.42
C LYS A 162 -15.64 -10.69 -13.40
N ARG A 163 -15.47 -9.44 -12.96
CA ARG A 163 -16.55 -8.44 -12.97
C ARG A 163 -17.04 -8.10 -14.37
N LEU A 164 -16.15 -7.99 -15.36
CA LEU A 164 -16.52 -7.75 -16.75
C LEU A 164 -17.37 -8.90 -17.30
N GLU A 165 -17.02 -10.14 -16.94
CA GLU A 165 -17.73 -11.33 -17.40
C GLU A 165 -19.12 -11.43 -16.77
N GLU A 166 -19.27 -11.01 -15.51
CA GLU A 166 -20.56 -10.90 -14.82
C GLU A 166 -21.50 -9.86 -15.47
N ILE A 167 -20.97 -8.88 -16.21
CA ILE A 167 -21.75 -7.84 -16.88
C ILE A 167 -21.72 -7.95 -18.41
N ARG A 168 -21.26 -9.07 -18.96
CA ARG A 168 -21.06 -9.26 -20.42
C ARG A 168 -22.32 -8.98 -21.25
N ASP A 169 -23.49 -9.23 -20.66
CA ASP A 169 -24.79 -9.07 -21.31
C ASP A 169 -25.39 -7.65 -21.13
N ALA A 170 -24.58 -6.69 -20.65
CA ALA A 170 -24.99 -5.30 -20.53
C ALA A 170 -25.27 -4.68 -21.90
N LEU A 171 -26.34 -3.89 -22.00
CA LEU A 171 -26.78 -3.29 -23.25
C LEU A 171 -26.79 -1.76 -23.17
N PRO A 172 -26.60 -1.08 -24.30
CA PRO A 172 -26.81 0.36 -24.40
C PRO A 172 -28.25 0.72 -24.07
N TYR A 173 -28.42 1.76 -23.25
CA TYR A 173 -29.71 2.39 -23.01
C TYR A 173 -29.59 3.89 -23.17
N ARG A 174 -30.72 4.53 -23.45
CA ARG A 174 -30.81 5.98 -23.63
C ARG A 174 -31.70 6.60 -22.57
N MET A 175 -31.23 7.67 -21.95
CA MET A 175 -32.01 8.52 -21.07
C MET A 175 -31.88 9.96 -21.55
N GLY A 176 -33.00 10.56 -21.98
CA GLY A 176 -32.97 11.83 -22.70
C GLY A 176 -32.17 11.73 -24.00
N MET A 177 -31.18 12.62 -24.17
CA MET A 177 -30.29 12.66 -25.34
C MET A 177 -28.96 11.90 -25.14
N LYS A 178 -28.75 11.25 -23.99
CA LYS A 178 -27.48 10.61 -23.63
C LYS A 178 -27.63 9.11 -23.48
N TRP A 179 -26.55 8.39 -23.79
CA TRP A 179 -26.45 6.94 -23.73
C TRP A 179 -25.56 6.49 -22.57
N GLY A 180 -25.95 5.37 -21.96
CA GLY A 180 -25.21 4.64 -20.93
C GLY A 180 -25.32 3.13 -21.15
N LEU A 181 -24.79 2.33 -20.22
CA LEU A 181 -24.88 0.86 -20.22
C LEU A 181 -25.68 0.38 -19.00
N LYS A 182 -26.55 -0.60 -19.20
CA LYS A 182 -27.30 -1.26 -18.11
C LYS A 182 -27.33 -2.77 -18.30
N LEU A 183 -27.43 -3.50 -17.20
CA LEU A 183 -27.71 -4.94 -17.16
C LEU A 183 -29.04 -5.15 -16.44
N GLY A 184 -30.09 -5.50 -17.19
CA GLY A 184 -31.46 -5.45 -16.68
C GLY A 184 -31.81 -4.03 -16.21
N GLU A 185 -32.11 -3.88 -14.91
CA GLU A 185 -32.39 -2.58 -14.27
C GLU A 185 -31.15 -1.95 -13.60
N ARG A 186 -30.03 -2.67 -13.52
CA ARG A 186 -28.80 -2.15 -12.93
C ARG A 186 -28.05 -1.27 -13.93
N ILE A 187 -27.96 0.03 -13.65
CA ILE A 187 -27.09 0.94 -14.40
C ILE A 187 -25.62 0.60 -14.10
N ILE A 188 -24.85 0.31 -15.15
CA ILE A 188 -23.41 0.05 -15.06
C ILE A 188 -22.62 1.31 -15.39
N VAL A 189 -22.99 1.95 -16.50
CA VAL A 189 -22.44 3.24 -16.92
C VAL A 189 -23.59 4.24 -17.00
N PRO A 190 -23.56 5.35 -16.23
CA PRO A 190 -24.56 6.40 -16.33
C PRO A 190 -24.66 7.00 -17.74
N PRO A 191 -25.81 7.58 -18.11
CA PRO A 191 -26.01 8.07 -19.47
C PRO A 191 -25.28 9.40 -19.65
N LYS A 192 -24.09 9.36 -20.28
CA LYS A 192 -23.23 10.54 -20.49
C LYS A 192 -22.71 10.70 -21.93
N TYR A 193 -22.74 9.63 -22.72
CA TYR A 193 -22.22 9.61 -24.08
C TYR A 193 -23.26 10.05 -25.10
N ARG A 194 -22.83 10.57 -26.25
CA ARG A 194 -23.73 10.94 -27.36
C ARG A 194 -24.33 9.69 -28.02
N LYS A 195 -23.55 8.62 -28.13
CA LYS A 195 -23.97 7.32 -28.66
C LYS A 195 -23.08 6.23 -28.07
N ILE A 196 -23.61 5.02 -27.94
CA ILE A 196 -22.85 3.80 -27.62
C ILE A 196 -23.33 2.72 -28.59
N LEU A 197 -22.42 2.02 -29.24
CA LEU A 197 -22.76 0.87 -30.08
C LEU A 197 -22.94 -0.39 -29.21
N PRO A 198 -23.71 -1.39 -29.67
CA PRO A 198 -23.80 -2.68 -28.99
C PRO A 198 -22.40 -3.26 -28.67
N PRO A 199 -22.23 -3.92 -27.52
CA PRO A 199 -20.95 -4.52 -27.16
C PRO A 199 -20.49 -5.57 -28.15
N VAL A 200 -19.18 -5.63 -28.34
CA VAL A 200 -18.46 -6.74 -28.98
C VAL A 200 -17.53 -7.33 -27.92
N GLY A 201 -17.84 -8.52 -27.44
CA GLY A 201 -17.22 -9.08 -26.24
C GLY A 201 -17.45 -8.17 -25.02
N VAL A 202 -16.37 -7.75 -24.35
CA VAL A 202 -16.42 -6.87 -23.17
C VAL A 202 -16.21 -5.39 -23.49
N TYR A 203 -16.26 -5.01 -24.77
CA TYR A 203 -15.96 -3.67 -25.24
C TYR A 203 -17.13 -3.05 -26.00
N CYS A 204 -17.25 -1.72 -25.91
CA CYS A 204 -18.20 -0.93 -26.69
C CYS A 204 -17.47 0.25 -27.33
N ALA A 205 -17.82 0.55 -28.58
CA ALA A 205 -17.51 1.84 -29.16
C ALA A 205 -18.48 2.89 -28.59
N PHE A 206 -17.94 4.04 -28.18
CA PHE A 206 -18.74 5.15 -27.68
C PHE A 206 -18.38 6.44 -28.41
N GLU A 207 -19.37 7.30 -28.61
CA GLU A 207 -19.23 8.63 -29.18
C GLU A 207 -19.33 9.66 -28.05
N GLU A 208 -18.25 10.40 -27.80
CA GLU A 208 -18.25 11.45 -26.77
C GLU A 208 -18.92 12.73 -27.29
N SER A 209 -18.56 13.13 -28.50
CA SER A 209 -19.21 14.18 -29.28
C SER A 209 -19.22 13.81 -30.75
N ALA A 210 -19.92 14.59 -31.58
CA ALA A 210 -20.07 14.30 -33.01
C ALA A 210 -18.74 13.89 -33.69
N CYS A 211 -18.72 12.69 -34.27
CA CYS A 211 -17.57 12.10 -34.97
C CYS A 211 -16.30 11.97 -34.12
N ARG A 212 -16.44 11.87 -32.79
CA ARG A 212 -15.34 11.55 -31.86
C ARG A 212 -15.69 10.28 -31.11
N TRP A 213 -15.25 9.18 -31.69
CA TRP A 213 -15.41 7.82 -31.21
C TRP A 213 -14.18 7.34 -30.45
N GLY A 214 -14.43 6.56 -29.40
CA GLY A 214 -13.44 5.85 -28.61
C GLY A 214 -13.96 4.45 -28.24
N VAL A 215 -13.18 3.71 -27.45
CA VAL A 215 -13.55 2.39 -26.95
C VAL A 215 -13.53 2.39 -25.44
N MET A 216 -14.57 1.86 -24.82
CA MET A 216 -14.61 1.58 -23.40
C MET A 216 -14.90 0.11 -23.15
N ALA A 217 -14.43 -0.42 -22.02
CA ALA A 217 -14.90 -1.68 -21.50
C ALA A 217 -16.29 -1.52 -20.86
N LEU A 218 -17.00 -2.62 -20.65
CA LEU A 218 -18.35 -2.62 -20.07
C LEU A 218 -18.43 -1.99 -18.66
N ASP A 219 -17.34 -2.01 -17.90
CA ASP A 219 -17.22 -1.32 -16.61
C ASP A 219 -17.03 0.21 -16.74
N GLY A 220 -17.07 0.75 -17.96
CA GLY A 220 -16.93 2.18 -18.26
C GLY A 220 -15.49 2.67 -18.32
N LYS A 221 -14.49 1.81 -18.13
CA LYS A 221 -13.08 2.19 -18.30
C LYS A 221 -12.79 2.48 -19.76
N VAL A 222 -12.35 3.70 -20.07
CA VAL A 222 -11.90 4.09 -21.41
C VAL A 222 -10.60 3.35 -21.73
N MET A 223 -10.60 2.59 -22.82
CA MET A 223 -9.45 1.86 -23.35
C MET A 223 -8.79 2.63 -24.49
N VAL A 224 -9.59 3.37 -25.26
CA VAL A 224 -9.16 4.25 -26.33
C VAL A 224 -9.93 5.56 -26.22
N GLU A 225 -9.22 6.67 -26.08
CA GLU A 225 -9.79 8.02 -26.00
C GLU A 225 -10.60 8.35 -27.26
N ALA A 226 -11.66 9.16 -27.08
CA ALA A 226 -12.58 9.53 -28.15
C ALA A 226 -11.99 10.55 -29.13
N ARG A 227 -11.17 10.08 -30.08
CA ARG A 227 -10.41 10.92 -31.03
C ARG A 227 -10.55 10.49 -32.49
N TYR A 228 -11.38 9.49 -32.76
CA TYR A 228 -11.47 8.85 -34.07
C TYR A 228 -12.81 9.14 -34.73
N GLN A 229 -12.84 9.25 -36.06
CA GLN A 229 -14.08 9.48 -36.81
C GLN A 229 -14.98 8.25 -36.81
N GLU A 230 -14.38 7.07 -36.72
CA GLU A 230 -15.08 5.79 -36.68
C GLU A 230 -14.23 4.77 -35.91
N VAL A 231 -14.91 3.82 -35.28
CA VAL A 231 -14.31 2.73 -34.53
C VAL A 231 -15.07 1.45 -34.86
N ASP A 232 -14.35 0.43 -35.30
CA ASP A 232 -14.86 -0.93 -35.49
C ASP A 232 -14.11 -1.91 -34.59
N ILE A 233 -14.85 -2.82 -33.95
CA ILE A 233 -14.33 -3.76 -32.95
C ILE A 233 -14.59 -5.17 -33.46
N GLU A 234 -13.53 -5.95 -33.64
CA GLU A 234 -13.65 -7.37 -34.00
C GLU A 234 -13.84 -8.25 -32.75
N ASN A 235 -14.48 -9.41 -32.94
CA ASN A 235 -14.69 -10.42 -31.88
C ASN A 235 -13.40 -10.92 -31.23
N ASN A 236 -12.27 -10.84 -31.94
CA ASN A 236 -10.97 -11.26 -31.42
C ASN A 236 -10.30 -10.17 -30.54
N GLY A 237 -10.92 -9.00 -30.34
CA GLY A 237 -10.36 -7.85 -29.59
C GLY A 237 -9.46 -6.91 -30.39
N THR A 238 -9.35 -7.08 -31.70
CA THR A 238 -8.72 -6.12 -32.61
C THR A 238 -9.67 -4.95 -32.85
N VAL A 239 -9.14 -3.73 -32.81
CA VAL A 239 -9.92 -2.51 -33.03
C VAL A 239 -9.33 -1.72 -34.18
N HIS A 240 -10.18 -1.33 -35.12
CA HIS A 240 -9.87 -0.45 -36.22
C HIS A 240 -10.34 0.96 -35.91
N LEU A 241 -9.39 1.89 -35.87
CA LEU A 241 -9.59 3.28 -35.47
C LEU A 241 -9.38 4.18 -36.69
N THR A 242 -10.45 4.71 -37.27
CA THR A 242 -10.38 5.62 -38.42
C THR A 242 -10.03 7.02 -37.95
N VAL A 243 -8.82 7.50 -38.26
CA VAL A 243 -8.38 8.87 -37.89
C VAL A 243 -9.04 9.88 -38.82
N ILE A 244 -8.99 9.59 -40.12
CA ILE A 244 -9.65 10.29 -41.22
C ILE A 244 -10.02 9.23 -42.27
N PRO A 245 -10.95 9.51 -43.20
CA PRO A 245 -11.28 8.57 -44.27
C PRO A 245 -10.01 8.16 -45.03
N GLY A 246 -9.80 6.85 -45.18
CA GLY A 246 -8.61 6.28 -45.82
C GLY A 246 -7.38 6.10 -44.92
N LYS A 247 -7.40 6.56 -43.65
CA LYS A 247 -6.31 6.37 -42.68
C LYS A 247 -6.80 5.69 -41.41
N VAL A 248 -6.52 4.39 -41.31
CA VAL A 248 -6.93 3.53 -40.18
C VAL A 248 -5.72 3.12 -39.34
N LYS A 249 -5.87 3.14 -38.02
CA LYS A 249 -4.91 2.59 -37.06
C LYS A 249 -5.52 1.34 -36.41
N THR A 250 -4.72 0.28 -36.30
CA THR A 250 -5.16 -0.94 -35.63
C THR A 250 -4.52 -1.05 -34.24
N VAL A 251 -5.30 -1.46 -33.23
CA VAL A 251 -4.80 -1.76 -31.88
C VAL A 251 -5.39 -3.07 -31.36
N LYS A 252 -4.68 -3.72 -30.43
CA LYS A 252 -5.16 -4.91 -29.73
C LYS A 252 -5.48 -4.57 -28.28
N LEU A 253 -6.69 -4.90 -27.83
CA LEU A 253 -7.17 -4.68 -26.47
C LEU A 253 -7.09 -5.94 -25.60
#